data_AF-A0A951MWJ7-F1
#
_entry.id   AF-A0A951MWJ7-F1
#
_cell.length_a   1.000
_cell.length_b   1.000
_cell.length_c   1.000
_cell.angle_alpha   90.00
_cell.angle_beta   90.00
_cell.angle_gamma   90.00
#
_symmetry.space_group_name_H-M   'P 1'
#
loop_
_entity.id
_entity.type
_entity.pdbx_description
1 polymer ?
#
loop_
_entity_poly.entity_id
_entity_poly.type
_entity_poly.pdbx_seq_one_letter_code
_entity_poly.pdbx_strand_id
1 'polypeptide(L)'
;MDEREEGFTLIELLVVVIIIGILAAIAIPAFLNQRERARRSALQSDLRNIAVQAETHYTDANTYAGLEASPLFTGYNTSEGVTLDVISETAIEFCVQGVHTGLPGVTWSYDSDDSVNQLSATGCP
;
A
#
# COMPACT_ATOMS: atom_id res chain seq x y z
N MET A 1 15.21 -58.38 -17.17
CA MET A 1 14.46 -57.13 -17.43
C MET A 1 15.18 -56.13 -16.57
N ASP A 2 16.24 -55.57 -17.14
CA ASP A 2 17.22 -54.81 -16.39
C ASP A 2 17.03 -53.37 -16.86
N GLU A 3 16.16 -52.67 -16.12
CA GLU A 3 15.96 -51.25 -16.23
C GLU A 3 17.29 -50.58 -15.87
N ARG A 4 17.94 -49.99 -16.87
CA ARG A 4 19.16 -49.20 -16.67
C ARG A 4 18.75 -47.93 -15.96
N GLU A 5 18.97 -47.87 -14.66
CA GLU A 5 18.89 -46.64 -13.89
C GLU A 5 19.97 -45.67 -14.41
N GLU A 6 19.59 -44.81 -15.36
CA GLU A 6 20.40 -43.68 -15.81
C GLU A 6 20.51 -42.66 -14.66
N GLY A 7 21.68 -42.59 -14.04
CA GLY A 7 22.00 -41.58 -13.04
C GLY A 7 22.20 -40.20 -13.68
N PHE A 8 21.64 -39.16 -13.05
CA PHE A 8 21.85 -37.76 -13.43
C PHE A 8 23.33 -37.42 -13.55
N THR A 9 23.73 -36.75 -14.63
CA THR A 9 25.11 -36.28 -14.76
C THR A 9 25.33 -35.02 -13.92
N LEU A 10 26.53 -34.88 -13.32
CA LEU A 10 26.90 -33.67 -12.59
C LEU A 10 26.89 -32.41 -13.48
N ILE A 11 27.13 -32.58 -14.79
CA ILE A 11 27.12 -31.48 -15.76
C ILE A 11 25.69 -30.99 -16.06
N GLU A 12 24.70 -31.87 -16.09
CA GLU A 12 23.29 -31.47 -16.25
C GLU A 12 22.83 -30.61 -15.08
N LEU A 13 23.15 -31.01 -13.84
CA LEU A 13 22.80 -30.21 -12.68
C LEU A 13 23.57 -28.88 -12.64
N LEU A 14 24.82 -28.84 -13.12
CA LEU A 14 25.61 -27.62 -13.21
C LEU A 14 24.99 -26.57 -14.15
N VAL A 15 24.58 -26.97 -15.36
CA VAL A 15 24.00 -26.04 -16.33
C VAL A 15 22.66 -25.49 -15.81
N VAL A 16 21.85 -26.32 -15.16
CA VAL A 16 20.55 -25.91 -14.61
C VAL A 16 20.70 -24.83 -13.53
N VAL A 17 21.63 -24.99 -12.58
CA VAL A 17 21.83 -23.98 -11.53
C VAL A 17 22.38 -22.67 -12.09
N ILE A 18 23.18 -22.71 -13.17
CA ILE A 18 23.66 -21.51 -13.87
C ILE A 18 22.48 -20.74 -14.49
N ILE A 19 21.59 -21.43 -15.20
CA ILE A 19 20.43 -20.80 -15.85
C ILE A 19 19.49 -20.21 -14.79
N ILE A 20 19.16 -20.96 -13.74
CA ILE A 20 18.32 -20.46 -12.63
C ILE A 20 18.98 -19.26 -11.94
N GLY A 21 20.31 -19.28 -11.77
CA GLY A 21 21.07 -18.16 -11.21
C GLY A 21 20.92 -16.87 -12.03
N ILE A 22 21.00 -16.95 -13.36
CA ILE A 22 20.81 -15.78 -14.25
C ILE A 22 19.39 -15.25 -14.16
N LEU A 23 18.39 -16.14 -14.18
CA LEU A 23 16.97 -15.74 -14.09
C LEU A 23 16.66 -15.10 -12.73
N ALA A 24 17.15 -15.67 -11.64
CA ALA A 24 16.95 -15.16 -10.29
C ALA A 24 17.58 -13.77 -10.10
N ALA A 25 18.77 -13.53 -10.68
CA ALA A 25 19.44 -12.24 -10.59
C ALA A 25 18.61 -11.07 -11.16
N ILE A 26 17.83 -11.31 -12.21
CA ILE A 26 16.94 -10.30 -12.82
C ILE A 26 15.58 -10.28 -12.11
N ALA A 27 15.04 -11.45 -11.78
CA ALA A 27 13.70 -11.59 -11.22
C ALA A 27 13.58 -11.01 -9.81
N ILE A 28 14.56 -11.22 -8.93
CA ILE A 28 14.53 -10.77 -7.53
C ILE A 28 14.37 -9.25 -7.41
N PRO A 29 15.23 -8.40 -8.01
CA PRO A 29 15.09 -6.95 -7.88
C PRO A 29 13.79 -6.43 -8.50
N ALA A 30 13.34 -7.02 -9.61
CA ALA A 30 12.06 -6.68 -10.23
C ALA A 30 10.88 -7.01 -9.31
N PHE A 31 10.88 -8.19 -8.70
CA PHE A 31 9.85 -8.64 -7.77
C PHE A 31 9.79 -7.76 -6.50
N LEU A 32 10.94 -7.39 -5.95
CA LEU A 32 11.00 -6.49 -4.78
C LEU A 32 10.41 -5.11 -5.09
N ASN A 33 10.75 -4.53 -6.24
CA ASN A 33 10.19 -3.25 -6.68
C ASN A 33 8.67 -3.34 -6.94
N GLN A 34 8.20 -4.42 -7.57
CA GLN A 34 6.76 -4.66 -7.76
C GLN A 34 6.02 -4.74 -6.42
N ARG A 35 6.59 -5.44 -5.43
CA ARG A 35 5.99 -5.53 -4.09
C ARG A 35 5.93 -4.18 -3.39
N GLU A 36 6.98 -3.37 -3.49
CA GLU A 36 6.98 -2.01 -2.95
C GLU A 36 5.92 -1.13 -3.63
N ARG A 37 5.80 -1.19 -4.96
CA ARG A 37 4.75 -0.47 -5.70
C ARG A 37 3.34 -0.91 -5.30
N ALA A 38 3.14 -2.21 -5.10
CA ALA A 38 1.87 -2.75 -4.63
C ALA A 38 1.50 -2.20 -3.25
N ARG A 39 2.45 -2.14 -2.30
CA ARG A 39 2.26 -1.53 -0.98
C ARG A 39 1.90 -0.04 -1.07
N ARG A 40 2.59 0.72 -1.93
CA ARG A 40 2.27 2.14 -2.17
C ARG A 40 0.87 2.31 -2.75
N SER A 41 0.50 1.45 -3.69
CA SER A 41 -0.84 1.46 -4.29
C SER A 41 -1.92 1.12 -3.28
N ALA A 42 -1.70 0.15 -2.39
CA ALA A 42 -2.63 -0.21 -1.33
C ALA A 42 -2.84 0.97 -0.37
N LEU A 43 -1.75 1.57 0.11
CA LEU A 43 -1.79 2.76 0.97
C LEU A 43 -2.57 3.93 0.32
N GLN A 44 -2.27 4.24 -0.94
CA GLN A 44 -2.96 5.32 -1.64
C GLN A 44 -4.44 4.99 -1.89
N SER A 45 -4.77 3.72 -2.15
CA SER A 45 -6.16 3.29 -2.31
C SER A 45 -6.95 3.43 -1.02
N ASP A 46 -6.37 3.04 0.11
CA ASP A 46 -7.00 3.17 1.42
C ASP A 46 -7.25 4.63 1.79
N LEU A 47 -6.28 5.51 1.54
CA LEU A 47 -6.44 6.95 1.74
C LEU A 47 -7.58 7.53 0.88
N ARG A 48 -7.67 7.14 -0.39
CA ARG A 48 -8.77 7.57 -1.26
C ARG A 48 -10.13 7.06 -0.77
N ASN A 49 -10.19 5.82 -0.28
CA ASN A 49 -11.42 5.23 0.24
C ASN A 49 -11.90 5.93 1.52
N ILE A 50 -10.96 6.30 2.41
CA ILE A 50 -11.29 7.11 3.58
C ILE A 50 -11.74 8.51 3.17
N ALA A 51 -11.12 9.14 2.17
CA ALA A 51 -11.56 10.44 1.71
C ALA A 51 -13.03 10.43 1.23
N VAL A 52 -13.43 9.39 0.48
CA VAL A 52 -14.84 9.20 0.08
C VAL A 52 -15.77 9.05 1.30
N GLN A 53 -15.29 8.35 2.34
CA GLN A 53 -16.04 8.23 3.59
C GLN A 53 -16.11 9.54 4.37
N ALA A 54 -15.05 10.36 4.34
CA ALA A 54 -15.05 11.69 4.91
C ALA A 54 -16.08 12.58 4.22
N GLU A 55 -16.18 12.53 2.89
CA GLU A 55 -17.21 13.24 2.14
C GLU A 55 -18.63 12.72 2.44
N THR A 56 -18.78 11.42 2.68
CA THR A 56 -20.05 10.84 3.13
C THR A 56 -20.43 11.37 4.51
N HIS A 57 -19.48 11.41 5.46
CA HIS A 57 -19.69 12.01 6.78
C HIS A 57 -20.09 13.49 6.67
N TYR A 58 -19.43 14.25 5.81
CA TYR A 58 -19.81 15.65 5.57
C TYR A 58 -21.22 15.78 4.99
N THR A 59 -21.63 14.87 4.10
CA THR A 59 -22.99 14.87 3.55
C THR A 59 -24.05 14.63 4.64
N ASP A 60 -23.75 13.80 5.62
CA ASP A 60 -24.68 13.45 6.70
C ASP A 60 -24.68 14.46 7.86
N ALA A 61 -23.49 14.94 8.26
CA ALA A 61 -23.30 15.79 9.43
C ALA A 61 -23.11 17.28 9.09
N ASN A 62 -22.92 17.61 7.81
CA ASN A 62 -22.60 18.95 7.32
C ASN A 62 -21.35 19.57 7.99
N THR A 63 -20.40 18.70 8.37
CA THR A 63 -19.13 19.02 9.02
C THR A 63 -18.15 17.85 8.86
N TYR A 64 -16.85 18.11 8.75
CA TYR A 64 -15.83 17.06 8.86
C TYR A 64 -15.41 16.78 10.32
N ALA A 65 -15.77 17.66 11.26
CA ALA A 65 -15.45 17.46 12.67
C ALA A 65 -16.06 16.14 13.21
N GLY A 66 -15.28 15.42 14.01
CA GLY A 66 -15.66 14.10 14.53
C GLY A 66 -15.60 12.98 13.50
N LEU A 67 -14.93 13.19 12.36
CA LEU A 67 -14.63 12.15 11.36
C LEU A 67 -13.87 10.99 11.99
N GLU A 68 -12.85 11.25 12.82
CA GLU A 68 -12.05 10.19 13.47
C GLU A 68 -12.93 9.26 14.32
N ALA A 69 -13.86 9.85 15.07
CA ALA A 69 -14.80 9.14 15.92
C ALA A 69 -16.00 8.55 15.14
N SER A 70 -16.13 8.84 13.84
CA SER A 70 -17.23 8.34 13.03
C SER A 70 -17.12 6.82 12.85
N PRO A 71 -18.27 6.11 12.74
CA PRO A 71 -18.25 4.67 12.46
C PRO A 71 -17.67 4.36 11.08
N LEU A 72 -17.68 5.33 10.16
CA LEU A 72 -17.04 5.19 8.85
C LEU A 72 -15.52 5.06 9.01
N PHE A 73 -14.90 5.91 9.82
CA PHE A 73 -13.45 5.84 10.05
C PHE A 73 -13.06 4.67 10.97
N THR A 74 -13.70 4.56 12.15
CA THR A 74 -13.37 3.51 13.14
C THR A 74 -13.67 2.10 12.63
N GLY A 75 -14.66 1.95 11.74
CA GLY A 75 -15.04 0.67 11.14
C GLY A 75 -14.30 0.31 9.84
N TYR A 76 -13.41 1.19 9.34
CA TYR A 76 -12.72 0.96 8.08
C TYR A 76 -11.71 -0.18 8.20
N ASN A 77 -11.78 -1.12 7.26
CA ASN A 77 -10.84 -2.23 7.16
C ASN A 77 -9.68 -1.81 6.25
N THR A 78 -8.56 -1.43 6.83
CA THR A 78 -7.35 -1.06 6.07
C THR A 78 -6.71 -2.28 5.41
N SER A 79 -5.99 -2.04 4.31
CA SER A 79 -5.16 -3.06 3.69
C SER A 79 -4.05 -3.51 4.63
N GLU A 80 -3.51 -4.72 4.42
CA GLU A 80 -2.48 -5.30 5.28
C GLU A 80 -1.27 -4.36 5.42
N GLY A 81 -0.93 -4.02 6.67
CA GLY A 81 0.22 -3.18 6.99
C GLY A 81 0.01 -1.69 6.77
N VAL A 82 -1.18 -1.24 6.37
CA VAL A 82 -1.58 0.17 6.30
C VAL A 82 -2.20 0.62 7.61
N THR A 83 -1.73 1.74 8.14
CA THR A 83 -2.35 2.46 9.27
C THR A 83 -2.70 3.86 8.82
N LEU A 84 -3.92 4.30 9.13
CA LEU A 84 -4.44 5.62 8.81
C LEU A 84 -4.69 6.40 10.10
N ASP A 85 -4.49 7.70 10.05
CA ASP A 85 -4.59 8.61 11.18
C ASP A 85 -5.20 9.93 10.72
N VAL A 86 -6.18 10.45 11.46
CA VAL A 86 -6.77 11.77 11.18
C VAL A 86 -5.89 12.81 11.85
N ILE A 87 -5.24 13.65 11.05
CA ILE A 87 -4.31 14.67 11.57
C ILE A 87 -5.04 15.97 11.86
N SER A 88 -6.04 16.30 11.03
CA SER A 88 -6.89 17.48 11.22
C SER A 88 -8.32 17.18 10.76
N GLU A 89 -9.27 17.70 11.52
CA GLU A 89 -10.69 17.68 11.17
C GLU A 89 -11.34 18.98 11.67
N THR A 90 -11.87 19.77 10.74
CA THR A 90 -12.58 21.03 11.03
C THR A 90 -14.01 20.94 10.51
N ALA A 91 -14.75 22.05 10.55
CA ALA A 91 -16.07 22.08 9.96
C ALA A 91 -16.05 21.88 8.43
N ILE A 92 -14.95 22.26 7.76
CA ILE A 92 -14.90 22.37 6.29
C ILE A 92 -13.66 21.72 5.67
N GLU A 93 -12.70 21.31 6.49
CA GLU A 93 -11.47 20.69 6.03
C GLU A 93 -11.16 19.42 6.82
N PHE A 94 -10.46 18.47 6.19
CA PHE A 94 -9.89 17.32 6.86
C PHE A 94 -8.56 16.93 6.22
N CYS A 95 -7.68 16.35 7.03
CA CYS A 95 -6.50 15.66 6.55
C CYS A 95 -6.35 14.29 7.20
N VAL A 96 -6.20 13.27 6.37
CA VAL A 96 -5.87 11.91 6.82
C VAL A 96 -4.50 11.54 6.30
N GLN A 97 -3.67 11.02 7.20
CA GLN A 97 -2.35 10.53 6.88
C GLN A 97 -2.33 9.00 6.98
N GLY A 98 -1.56 8.37 6.10
CA GLY A 98 -1.36 6.95 6.07
C GLY A 98 0.11 6.59 5.97
N VAL A 99 0.48 5.52 6.68
CA VAL A 99 1.80 4.90 6.60
C VAL A 99 1.66 3.41 6.38
N HIS A 100 2.71 2.79 5.82
CA HIS A 100 2.75 1.35 5.59
C HIS A 100 3.97 0.74 6.28
N THR A 101 3.79 -0.32 7.08
CA THR A 101 4.86 -0.97 7.87
C THR A 101 6.05 -1.44 7.02
N GLY A 102 5.76 -1.97 5.83
CA GLY A 102 6.75 -2.35 4.80
C GLY A 102 7.34 -1.21 3.95
N LEU A 103 7.06 0.07 4.25
CA LEU A 103 7.59 1.25 3.56
C LEU A 103 8.05 2.30 4.60
N PRO A 104 9.12 2.01 5.38
CA PRO A 104 9.56 2.91 6.44
C PRO A 104 9.99 4.27 5.86
N GLY A 105 9.53 5.35 6.50
CA GLY A 105 9.84 6.73 6.08
C GLY A 105 9.02 7.23 4.89
N VAL A 106 8.09 6.43 4.36
CA VAL A 106 7.13 6.87 3.33
C VAL A 106 5.79 7.12 3.99
N THR A 107 5.36 8.37 3.94
CA THR A 107 4.08 8.83 4.45
C THR A 107 3.30 9.44 3.30
N TRP A 108 2.01 9.13 3.23
CA TRP A 108 1.07 9.75 2.30
C TRP A 108 -0.04 10.41 3.08
N SER A 109 -0.48 11.58 2.64
CA SER A 109 -1.65 12.26 3.17
C SER A 109 -2.68 12.43 2.06
N TYR A 110 -3.94 12.50 2.48
CA TYR A 110 -5.06 12.98 1.68
C TYR A 110 -5.67 14.15 2.43
N ASP A 111 -5.70 15.30 1.76
CA ASP A 111 -6.17 16.55 2.33
C ASP A 111 -7.27 17.14 1.44
N SER A 112 -8.22 17.83 2.07
CA SER A 112 -9.36 18.46 1.42
C SER A 112 -9.14 19.93 1.03
N ASP A 113 -7.89 20.40 0.92
CA ASP A 113 -7.51 21.77 0.60
C ASP A 113 -8.44 22.39 -0.46
N ASP A 114 -8.77 23.68 -0.28
CA ASP A 114 -9.87 24.53 -0.77
C ASP A 114 -10.27 24.44 -2.27
N SER A 115 -9.65 23.56 -3.06
CA SER A 115 -10.01 23.32 -4.46
C SER A 115 -9.71 21.93 -5.04
N VAL A 116 -8.91 21.07 -4.39
CA VAL A 116 -8.66 19.71 -4.91
C VAL A 116 -8.28 18.75 -3.80
N ASN A 117 -9.07 17.68 -3.66
CA ASN A 117 -8.72 16.45 -2.96
C ASN A 117 -7.39 15.86 -3.46
N GLN A 118 -6.28 16.09 -2.73
CA GLN A 118 -4.93 15.77 -3.21
C GLN A 118 -4.24 14.71 -2.35
N LEU A 119 -3.65 13.72 -3.00
CA LEU A 119 -2.68 12.83 -2.38
C LEU A 119 -1.29 13.49 -2.39
N SER A 120 -0.72 13.71 -1.22
CA SER A 120 0.60 14.32 -1.06
C SER A 120 1.55 13.39 -0.30
N ALA A 121 2.83 13.42 -0.65
CA ALA A 121 3.89 12.75 0.11
C ALA A 121 4.53 13.66 1.17
N THR A 122 4.04 14.90 1.28
CA THR A 122 4.65 15.97 2.10
C THR A 122 4.02 16.07 3.50
N GLY A 123 3.05 15.19 3.82
CA GLY A 123 2.27 15.24 5.06
C GLY A 123 1.06 16.16 4.95
N CYS A 124 0.31 16.29 6.04
CA CYS A 124 -0.79 17.26 6.15
C CYS A 124 -0.21 18.68 6.25
N PRO A 125 -0.86 19.68 5.62
CA PRO A 125 -0.46 21.08 5.73
C PRO A 125 -0.56 21.64 7.17
#